data_AF-A0A7C7JU77-F1
#
_entry.id   AF-A0A7C7JU77-F1
#
_cell.length_a   1.000
_cell.length_b   1.000
_cell.length_c   1.000
_cell.angle_alpha   90.00
_cell.angle_beta   90.00
_cell.angle_gamma   90.00
#
_symmetry.space_group_name_H-M   'P 1'
#
loop_
_entity.id
_entity.type
_entity.pdbx_description
1 polymer ?
#
loop_
_entity_poly.entity_id
_entity_poly.type
_entity_poly.pdbx_seq_one_letter_code
_entity_poly.pdbx_strand_id
1 'polypeptide(L)'
;TTQLLPNKNELIVVYCSIGIRSAKIAQQLKDEGYTNVFNLYGGIFEWKNNNFSVFDLNGQKTKKVHVYNKYWAKWLTKGEKVF
;
A
#
# COMPACT_ATOMS: atom_id res chain seq x y z
N THR A 1 15.37 -2.15 6.52
CA THR A 1 13.93 -2.21 6.89
C THR A 1 13.72 -2.98 8.17
N THR A 2 14.31 -4.17 8.33
CA THR A 2 14.20 -5.00 9.55
C THR A 2 14.74 -4.36 10.83
N GLN A 3 15.81 -3.55 10.74
CA GLN A 3 16.35 -2.82 11.90
C GLN A 3 15.35 -1.85 12.55
N LEU A 4 14.32 -1.40 11.82
CA LEU A 4 13.28 -0.50 12.34
C LEU A 4 12.10 -1.26 12.97
N LEU A 5 12.04 -2.59 12.82
CA LEU A 5 10.95 -3.45 13.28
C LEU A 5 11.52 -4.63 14.08
N PRO A 6 12.03 -4.39 15.31
CA PRO A 6 12.69 -5.43 16.09
C PRO A 6 11.73 -6.52 16.57
N ASN A 7 10.44 -6.20 16.73
CA ASN A 7 9.42 -7.15 17.14
C ASN A 7 8.83 -7.91 15.94
N LYS A 8 9.16 -9.20 15.83
CA LYS A 8 8.67 -10.05 14.73
C LYS A 8 7.17 -10.37 14.77
N ASN A 9 6.48 -10.09 15.88
CA ASN A 9 5.04 -10.32 16.04
C ASN A 9 4.20 -9.05 15.83
N GLU A 10 4.85 -7.90 15.58
CA GLU A 10 4.16 -6.64 15.32
C GLU A 10 3.31 -6.72 14.05
N LEU A 11 2.12 -6.13 14.08
CA LEU A 11 1.23 -6.09 12.93
C LEU A 11 1.86 -5.23 11.82
N ILE A 12 2.18 -5.86 10.69
CA ILE A 12 2.74 -5.18 9.53
C ILE A 12 1.75 -5.31 8.38
N VAL A 13 1.20 -4.18 7.93
CA VAL A 13 0.39 -4.11 6.71
C VAL A 13 1.20 -3.37 5.64
N VAL A 14 1.58 -4.10 4.60
CA VAL A 14 2.27 -3.52 3.43
C VAL A 14 1.29 -3.28 2.29
N TYR A 15 1.54 -2.24 1.51
CA TYR A 15 0.74 -1.93 0.33
C TYR A 15 1.62 -1.37 -0.80
N CYS A 16 1.09 -1.44 -2.02
CA CYS A 16 1.60 -0.72 -3.17
C CYS A 16 0.41 -0.15 -3.96
N SER A 17 0.56 0.14 -5.26
CA SER A 17 -0.57 0.62 -6.08
C SER A 17 -1.74 -0.36 -6.11
N ILE A 18 -1.46 -1.64 -6.39
CA ILE A 18 -2.49 -2.67 -6.67
C ILE A 18 -2.27 -4.01 -5.93
N GLY A 19 -1.33 -4.08 -5.00
CA GLY A 19 -1.06 -5.29 -4.20
C GLY A 19 0.00 -6.26 -4.75
N ILE A 20 0.48 -6.13 -6.00
CA ILE A 20 1.44 -7.09 -6.59
C ILE A 20 2.86 -6.96 -5.99
N ARG A 21 3.43 -5.75 -5.98
CA ARG A 21 4.80 -5.53 -5.48
C ARG A 21 4.88 -5.78 -3.98
N SER A 22 3.86 -5.32 -3.25
CA SER A 22 3.76 -5.50 -1.81
C SER A 22 3.56 -6.97 -1.40
N ALA A 23 2.95 -7.82 -2.24
CA ALA A 23 2.90 -9.26 -1.98
C ALA A 23 4.31 -9.87 -1.89
N LYS A 24 5.23 -9.48 -2.78
CA LYS A 24 6.62 -9.93 -2.74
C LYS A 24 7.32 -9.49 -1.45
N ILE A 25 7.13 -8.24 -1.03
CA ILE A 25 7.68 -7.73 0.24
C ILE A 25 7.07 -8.46 1.44
N ALA A 26 5.76 -8.71 1.44
CA ALA A 26 5.09 -9.46 2.50
C ALA A 26 5.68 -10.88 2.64
N GLN A 27 5.98 -11.54 1.52
CA GLN A 27 6.62 -12.85 1.54
C GLN A 27 8.05 -12.76 2.09
N GLN A 28 8.85 -11.80 1.65
CA GLN A 28 10.22 -11.60 2.17
C GLN A 28 10.23 -11.37 3.68
N LEU A 29 9.31 -10.56 4.22
CA LEU A 29 9.19 -10.35 5.67
C LEU A 29 8.80 -11.66 6.39
N LYS A 30 7.89 -12.45 5.83
CA LYS A 30 7.55 -13.77 6.40
C LYS A 30 8.75 -14.71 6.40
N ASP A 31 9.53 -14.74 5.32
CA ASP A 31 10.75 -15.55 5.19
C ASP A 31 11.83 -15.13 6.20
N GLU A 32 11.86 -13.84 6.58
CA GLU A 32 12.72 -13.31 7.65
C GLU A 32 12.18 -13.59 9.07
N GLY A 33 11.01 -14.22 9.19
CA GLY A 33 10.41 -14.67 10.44
C GLY A 33 9.40 -13.72 11.07
N TYR A 34 8.93 -12.70 10.36
CA TYR A 34 7.79 -11.90 10.82
C TYR A 34 6.49 -12.70 10.70
N THR A 35 5.75 -12.80 11.79
CA THR A 35 4.60 -13.72 11.90
C THR A 35 3.27 -13.05 11.59
N ASN A 36 3.19 -11.73 11.71
CA ASN A 36 1.95 -10.95 11.65
C ASN A 36 1.94 -9.97 10.46
N VAL A 37 2.16 -10.50 9.25
CA VAL A 37 2.35 -9.70 8.03
C VAL A 37 1.19 -9.89 7.03
N PHE A 38 0.59 -8.77 6.62
CA PHE A 38 -0.50 -8.72 5.65
C PHE A 38 -0.17 -7.83 4.46
N ASN A 39 -0.65 -8.23 3.28
CA ASN A 39 -0.64 -7.40 2.08
C ASN A 39 -2.04 -6.80 1.91
N LEU A 40 -2.13 -5.48 1.82
CA LEU A 40 -3.40 -4.80 1.57
C LEU A 40 -3.92 -5.17 0.18
N TYR A 41 -5.03 -5.91 0.14
CA TYR A 41 -5.66 -6.35 -1.10
C TYR A 41 -6.00 -5.15 -2.00
N GLY A 42 -5.56 -5.21 -3.26
CA GLY A 42 -5.76 -4.14 -4.23
C GLY A 42 -5.01 -2.83 -3.95
N GLY A 43 -4.18 -2.78 -2.90
CA GLY A 43 -3.32 -1.64 -2.58
C GLY A 43 -4.07 -0.33 -2.33
N ILE A 44 -3.34 0.78 -2.48
CA ILE A 44 -3.92 2.12 -2.27
C ILE A 44 -4.99 2.46 -3.31
N PHE A 45 -5.00 1.81 -4.47
CA PHE A 45 -6.04 2.04 -5.47
C PHE A 45 -7.38 1.50 -4.99
N GLU A 46 -7.45 0.24 -4.57
CA GLU A 46 -8.69 -0.32 -4.03
C GLU A 46 -9.11 0.36 -2.73
N TRP A 47 -8.15 0.74 -1.87
CA TRP A 47 -8.44 1.57 -0.70
C TRP A 47 -9.21 2.84 -1.09
N LYS A 48 -8.71 3.58 -2.08
CA LYS A 48 -9.37 4.79 -2.57
C LYS A 48 -10.69 4.49 -3.29
N ASN A 49 -10.75 3.41 -4.07
CA ASN A 49 -11.96 2.97 -4.78
C ASN A 49 -13.09 2.55 -3.81
N ASN A 50 -12.75 2.13 -2.60
CA ASN A 50 -13.70 1.87 -1.51
C ASN A 50 -14.07 3.12 -0.71
N ASN A 51 -13.77 4.32 -1.22
CA ASN A 51 -14.05 5.63 -0.61
C ASN A 51 -13.31 5.90 0.70
N PHE A 52 -12.30 5.11 1.07
CA PHE A 52 -11.50 5.43 2.24
C PHE A 52 -10.67 6.71 2.03
N SER A 53 -10.31 7.33 3.16
CA SER A 53 -9.55 8.58 3.16
C SER A 53 -8.09 8.33 2.81
N VAL A 54 -7.50 9.26 2.06
CA VAL A 54 -6.05 9.39 1.83
C VAL A 54 -5.68 10.83 2.15
N PHE A 55 -4.43 11.04 2.54
CA PHE A 55 -3.97 12.33 3.06
C PHE A 55 -2.71 12.77 2.33
N ASP A 56 -2.54 14.07 2.17
CA ASP A 56 -1.30 14.65 1.65
C ASP A 56 -0.24 14.81 2.76
N LEU A 57 0.90 15.41 2.41
CA LEU A 57 2.01 15.63 3.34
C LEU A 57 1.68 16.60 4.49
N ASN A 58 0.62 17.41 4.35
CA ASN A 58 0.15 18.32 5.39
C ASN A 58 -0.94 17.67 6.27
N GLY A 59 -1.23 16.39 6.08
CA GLY A 59 -2.29 15.68 6.78
C GLY A 59 -3.70 16.06 6.33
N GLN A 60 -3.86 16.73 5.19
CA GLN A 60 -5.17 17.12 4.67
C GLN A 60 -5.73 16.02 3.78
N LYS A 61 -7.06 15.78 3.88
CA LYS A 61 -7.74 14.80 3.03
C LYS A 61 -7.58 15.20 1.56
N THR A 62 -7.17 14.25 0.74
CA THR A 62 -6.98 14.47 -0.70
C THR A 62 -7.65 13.39 -1.54
N LYS A 63 -7.88 13.69 -2.82
CA LYS A 63 -8.26 12.72 -3.83
C LYS A 63 -7.06 12.25 -4.67
N LYS A 64 -5.94 12.96 -4.57
CA LYS A 64 -4.72 12.70 -5.34
C LYS A 64 -4.06 11.41 -4.89
N VAL A 65 -3.79 10.52 -5.85
CA VAL A 65 -3.04 9.28 -5.62
C VAL A 65 -1.99 9.16 -6.71
N HIS A 66 -0.73 9.01 -6.29
CA HIS A 66 0.37 8.77 -7.21
C HIS A 66 0.25 7.39 -7.84
N VAL A 67 0.18 7.34 -9.17
CA VAL A 67 0.07 6.08 -9.91
C VAL A 67 1.44 5.58 -10.30
N TYR A 68 1.59 4.26 -10.44
CA TYR A 68 2.88 3.69 -10.83
C TYR A 68 3.27 4.05 -12.27
N ASN A 69 2.32 3.96 -13.20
CA ASN A 69 2.44 4.44 -14.58
C ASN A 69 1.05 4.51 -15.24
N LYS A 70 0.98 4.99 -16.49
CA LYS A 70 -0.25 5.11 -17.29
C LYS A 70 -0.99 3.78 -17.49
N TYR A 71 -0.25 2.68 -17.67
CA TYR A 71 -0.86 1.36 -17.89
C TYR A 71 -1.64 0.87 -16.67
N TRP A 72 -1.09 1.04 -15.47
CA TRP A 72 -1.75 0.62 -14.23
C TRP A 72 -2.76 1.65 -13.71
N ALA A 73 -2.65 2.92 -14.10
CA ALA A 73 -3.55 3.99 -13.66
C ALA A 73 -5.03 3.72 -14.00
N LYS A 74 -5.34 2.84 -14.95
CA LYS A 74 -6.72 2.44 -15.29
C LYS A 74 -7.49 1.82 -14.11
N TRP A 75 -6.79 1.22 -13.15
CA TRP A 75 -7.39 0.57 -11.99
C TRP A 75 -7.77 1.54 -10.85
N LEU A 76 -7.31 2.79 -10.90
CA LEU A 76 -7.77 3.83 -9.98
C LEU A 76 -9.02 4.50 -10.58
N THR A 77 -10.18 4.26 -9.98
CA THR A 77 -11.49 4.71 -10.52
C THR A 77 -12.09 5.86 -9.74
N LYS A 78 -11.80 5.99 -8.44
CA LYS A 78 -12.36 7.07 -7.58
C LYS A 78 -11.33 8.07 -7.05
N GLY A 79 -10.09 8.02 -7.53
CA GLY A 79 -9.01 8.95 -7.19
C GLY A 79 -8.56 9.82 -8.36
N GLU A 80 -8.01 10.99 -8.04
CA GLU A 80 -7.31 11.86 -9.00
C GLU A 80 -5.89 11.30 -9.24
N LYS A 81 -5.61 10.92 -10.49
CA LYS A 81 -4.35 10.27 -10.87
C LYS A 81 -3.24 11.31 -10.97
N VAL A 82 -2.20 11.17 -10.15
CA VAL A 82 -0.98 11.97 -10.24
C VAL A 82 0.13 11.08 -10.79
N PHE A 83 0.86 11.57 -11.79
CA PHE A 83 1.91 10.85 -12.53
C PHE A 83 3.30 11.37 -12.18
#